data_AF-A0A550CEA8-F1
#
_entry.id   AF-A0A550CEA8-F1
#
_cell.length_a   1.000
_cell.length_b   1.000
_cell.length_c   1.000
_cell.angle_alpha   90.00
_cell.angle_beta   90.00
_cell.angle_gamma   90.00
#
_symmetry.space_group_name_H-M   'P 1'
#
loop_
_entity.id
_entity.type
_entity.pdbx_description
1 polymer ?
#
loop_
_entity_poly.entity_id
_entity_poly.type
_entity_poly.pdbx_seq_one_letter_code
_entity_poly.pdbx_strand_id
1 'polypeptide(L)'
;MQHFGMKVIYSNRHRLPEEEEKGAEFVSFDEILVRADVLSLNCPLTKHTRHLLNAEAFVKMRDGIIIVNTSRGPVIHEQALVDALESGKVLRAALDVFEFEPQVHPGLIKSRHTTLSPHGAVYNETLFEDQQTEILSNLEAFIKTGTPNTPVNQPIASDA
;
A
#
# COMPACT_ATOMS: atom_id res chain seq x y z
N MET A 1 12.10 6.47 7.54
CA MET A 1 11.31 7.30 8.48
C MET A 1 12.06 7.61 9.77
N GLN A 2 12.53 6.63 10.55
CA GLN A 2 13.26 6.90 11.82
C GLN A 2 14.53 7.75 11.63
N HIS A 3 15.32 7.50 10.59
CA HIS A 3 16.50 8.32 10.25
C HIS A 3 16.17 9.78 9.88
N PHE A 4 14.89 10.07 9.59
CA PHE A 4 14.38 11.44 9.40
C PHE A 4 13.79 12.02 10.70
N GLY A 5 14.02 11.38 11.85
CA GLY A 5 13.52 11.81 13.16
C GLY A 5 12.04 11.50 13.43
N MET A 6 11.38 10.73 12.55
CA MET A 6 9.96 10.41 12.71
C MET A 6 9.74 9.27 13.71
N LYS A 7 8.72 9.41 14.55
CA LYS A 7 8.13 8.28 15.29
C LYS A 7 7.34 7.40 14.33
N VAL A 8 7.62 6.10 14.31
CA VAL A 8 6.91 5.14 13.44
C VAL A 8 5.89 4.37 14.27
N ILE A 9 4.63 4.46 13.86
CA ILE A 9 3.54 3.59 14.33
C ILE A 9 3.09 2.72 13.16
N TYR A 10 2.64 1.50 13.43
CA TYR A 10 2.14 0.60 12.39
C TYR A 10 0.94 -0.20 12.88
N SER A 11 0.13 -0.68 11.93
CA SER A 11 -1.01 -1.53 12.21
C SER A 11 -1.10 -2.61 11.16
N ASN A 12 -1.26 -3.84 11.63
CA ASN A 12 -1.38 -5.06 10.85
C ASN A 12 -2.52 -5.89 11.46
N ARG A 13 -2.99 -6.92 10.73
CA ARG A 13 -3.96 -7.89 11.28
C ARG A 13 -3.44 -8.58 12.54
N HIS A 14 -2.13 -8.83 12.59
CA HIS A 14 -1.42 -9.35 13.74
C HIS A 14 -0.17 -8.50 13.98
N ARG A 15 0.16 -8.27 15.25
CA ARG A 15 1.41 -7.64 15.64
C ARG A 15 2.58 -8.47 15.11
N LEU A 16 3.60 -7.80 14.60
CA LEU A 16 4.85 -8.45 14.19
C LEU A 16 5.61 -8.97 15.43
N PRO A 17 6.45 -10.00 15.28
CA PRO A 17 7.46 -10.32 16.28
C PRO A 17 8.32 -9.08 16.61
N GLU A 18 8.77 -8.95 17.86
CA GLU A 18 9.47 -7.76 18.36
C GLU A 18 10.74 -7.45 17.54
N GLU A 19 11.45 -8.49 17.11
CA GLU A 19 12.63 -8.41 16.26
C GLU A 19 12.36 -7.82 14.86
N GLU A 20 11.13 -7.97 14.36
CA GLU A 20 10.69 -7.43 13.07
C GLU A 20 10.11 -6.02 13.19
N GLU A 21 9.66 -5.60 14.38
CA GLU A 21 9.11 -4.25 14.60
C GLU A 21 10.15 -3.16 14.35
N LYS A 22 11.44 -3.46 14.56
CA LYS A 22 12.56 -2.54 14.29
C LYS A 22 12.34 -1.14 14.89
N GLY A 23 11.77 -1.09 16.09
CA GLY A 23 11.46 0.15 16.81
C GLY A 23 10.18 0.88 16.37
N ALA A 24 9.31 0.25 15.56
CA ALA A 24 7.96 0.73 15.28
C ALA A 24 7.00 0.31 16.41
N GLU A 25 6.07 1.20 16.77
CA GLU A 25 5.04 0.91 17.78
C GLU A 25 3.79 0.32 17.10
N PHE A 26 3.38 -0.88 17.51
CA PHE A 26 2.11 -1.46 17.07
C PHE A 26 0.92 -0.76 17.73
N VAL A 27 -0.04 -0.34 16.91
CA VAL A 27 -1.28 0.31 17.34
C VAL A 27 -2.47 -0.19 16.52
N SER A 28 -3.68 0.09 16.97
CA SER A 28 -4.88 -0.15 16.17
C SER A 28 -4.95 0.77 14.95
N PHE A 29 -5.74 0.39 13.94
CA PHE A 29 -5.94 1.23 12.75
C PHE A 29 -6.59 2.57 13.10
N ASP A 30 -7.60 2.58 13.99
CA ASP A 30 -8.23 3.82 14.45
C ASP A 30 -7.22 4.75 15.15
N GLU A 31 -6.28 4.21 15.92
CA GLU A 31 -5.20 5.00 16.51
C GLU A 31 -4.26 5.60 15.47
N ILE A 32 -3.95 4.87 14.37
CA ILE A 32 -3.18 5.44 13.26
C ILE A 32 -3.91 6.65 12.69
N LEU A 33 -5.21 6.53 12.41
CA LEU A 33 -5.99 7.61 11.81
C LEU A 33 -5.87 8.90 12.64
N VAL A 34 -5.99 8.80 13.97
CA VAL A 34 -5.97 9.97 14.87
C VAL A 34 -4.55 10.52 15.11
N ARG A 35 -3.51 9.67 15.06
CA ARG A 35 -2.14 10.02 15.48
C ARG A 35 -1.22 10.41 14.34
N ALA A 36 -1.43 9.88 13.13
CA ALA A 36 -0.51 10.04 12.03
C ALA A 36 -0.48 11.49 11.51
N ASP A 37 0.71 11.98 11.19
CA ASP A 37 0.93 13.19 10.39
C ASP A 37 1.22 12.84 8.92
N VAL A 38 1.75 11.63 8.69
CA VAL A 38 1.97 11.01 7.39
C VAL A 38 1.49 9.56 7.46
N LEU A 39 0.63 9.14 6.52
CA LEU A 39 0.12 7.78 6.42
C LEU A 39 0.56 7.14 5.09
N SER A 40 1.35 6.08 5.19
CA SER A 40 1.72 5.21 4.07
C SER A 40 0.90 3.93 4.09
N LEU A 41 0.35 3.54 2.94
CA LEU A 41 -0.39 2.29 2.77
C LEU A 41 0.47 1.22 2.11
N ASN A 42 0.55 0.05 2.75
CA ASN A 42 1.36 -1.09 2.30
C ASN A 42 0.60 -2.43 2.40
N CYS A 43 -0.74 -2.37 2.46
CA CYS A 43 -1.58 -3.56 2.60
C CYS A 43 -2.02 -4.13 1.24
N PRO A 44 -2.25 -5.45 1.13
CA PRO A 44 -2.83 -6.03 -0.08
C PRO A 44 -4.28 -5.59 -0.25
N LEU A 45 -4.78 -5.58 -1.49
CA LEU A 45 -6.20 -5.40 -1.76
C LEU A 45 -6.97 -6.70 -1.45
N THR A 46 -7.92 -6.60 -0.53
CA THR A 46 -8.82 -7.66 -0.09
C THR A 46 -10.21 -7.07 0.09
N LYS A 47 -11.22 -7.90 0.36
CA LYS A 47 -12.56 -7.42 0.73
C LYS A 47 -12.57 -6.52 1.98
N HIS A 48 -11.59 -6.67 2.88
CA HIS A 48 -11.50 -5.91 4.13
C HIS A 48 -10.68 -4.63 4.00
N THR A 49 -9.82 -4.54 2.98
CA THR A 49 -8.94 -3.38 2.75
C THR A 49 -9.39 -2.52 1.58
N ARG A 50 -10.39 -2.97 0.80
CA ARG A 50 -11.07 -2.11 -0.17
C ARG A 50 -11.71 -0.93 0.54
N HIS A 51 -11.40 0.28 0.08
CA HIS A 51 -11.86 1.54 0.66
C HIS A 51 -11.59 1.65 2.16
N LEU A 52 -10.46 1.10 2.60
CA LEU A 52 -9.96 1.26 3.96
C LEU A 52 -9.82 2.76 4.31
N LEU A 53 -9.39 3.58 3.35
CA LEU A 53 -9.50 5.04 3.44
C LEU A 53 -10.74 5.51 2.68
N ASN A 54 -11.83 5.66 3.41
CA ASN A 54 -13.09 6.25 2.95
C ASN A 54 -13.31 7.62 3.63
N ALA A 55 -14.45 8.26 3.36
CA ALA A 55 -14.80 9.56 3.95
C ALA A 55 -14.77 9.56 5.50
N GLU A 56 -15.27 8.51 6.14
CA GLU A 56 -15.27 8.38 7.60
C GLU A 56 -13.84 8.27 8.17
N ALA A 57 -12.96 7.54 7.48
CA ALA A 57 -11.56 7.44 7.86
C ALA A 57 -10.86 8.81 7.77
N PHE A 58 -11.07 9.56 6.69
CA PHE A 58 -10.49 10.91 6.53
C PHE A 58 -10.99 11.90 7.59
N VAL A 59 -12.24 11.81 8.03
CA VAL A 59 -12.77 12.66 9.11
C VAL A 59 -12.02 12.47 10.43
N LYS A 60 -11.64 11.22 10.76
CA LYS A 60 -10.89 10.89 11.98
C LYS A 60 -9.44 11.40 11.94
N MET A 61 -8.91 11.69 10.76
CA MET A 61 -7.52 12.12 10.60
C MET A 61 -7.31 13.56 11.06
N ARG A 62 -6.06 13.82 11.47
CA ARG A 62 -5.55 15.17 11.69
C ARG A 62 -5.72 16.03 10.44
N ASP A 63 -6.08 17.29 10.65
CA ASP A 63 -6.08 18.27 9.57
C ASP A 63 -4.65 18.45 9.05
N GLY A 64 -4.49 18.41 7.73
CA GLY A 64 -3.21 18.52 7.07
C GLY A 64 -2.42 17.21 6.97
N ILE A 65 -3.06 16.06 7.15
CA ILE A 65 -2.43 14.73 6.94
C ILE A 65 -1.84 14.62 5.53
N ILE A 66 -0.68 13.96 5.42
CA ILE A 66 -0.08 13.56 4.13
C ILE A 66 -0.36 12.07 3.88
N ILE A 67 -0.87 11.74 2.68
CA ILE A 67 -1.19 10.37 2.28
C ILE A 67 -0.18 9.87 1.25
N VAL A 68 0.31 8.64 1.41
CA VAL A 68 1.15 7.95 0.43
C VAL A 68 0.55 6.58 0.12
N ASN A 69 0.33 6.27 -1.15
CA ASN A 69 -0.13 4.96 -1.58
C ASN A 69 0.71 4.41 -2.73
N THR A 70 1.50 3.39 -2.41
CA THR A 70 2.23 2.55 -3.38
C THR A 70 1.78 1.09 -3.31
N SER A 71 0.62 0.84 -2.69
CA SER A 71 0.08 -0.51 -2.48
C SER A 71 -0.89 -0.91 -3.61
N ARG A 72 -2.19 -0.65 -3.43
CA ARG A 72 -3.24 -0.84 -4.43
C ARG A 72 -4.18 0.35 -4.40
N GLY A 73 -4.59 0.83 -5.57
CA GLY A 73 -5.46 2.00 -5.69
C GLY A 73 -6.78 1.87 -4.94
N PRO A 74 -7.55 0.78 -5.11
CA PRO A 74 -8.86 0.61 -4.45
C PRO A 74 -8.82 0.47 -2.93
N VAL A 75 -7.66 0.54 -2.28
CA VAL A 75 -7.56 0.70 -0.82
C VAL A 75 -8.05 2.07 -0.38
N ILE A 76 -7.97 3.07 -1.27
CA ILE A 76 -8.53 4.40 -1.07
C ILE A 76 -9.79 4.52 -1.93
N HIS A 77 -10.85 5.14 -1.39
CA HIS A 77 -11.97 5.62 -2.18
C HIS A 77 -11.58 6.97 -2.82
N GLU A 78 -11.28 7.01 -4.12
CA GLU A 78 -10.62 8.17 -4.75
C GLU A 78 -11.43 9.46 -4.65
N GLN A 79 -12.75 9.39 -4.81
CA GLN A 79 -13.60 10.58 -4.66
C GLN A 79 -13.51 11.15 -3.24
N ALA A 80 -13.40 10.30 -2.21
CA ALA A 80 -13.30 10.77 -0.84
C ALA A 80 -11.93 11.43 -0.57
N LEU A 81 -10.88 10.94 -1.22
CA LEU A 81 -9.56 11.57 -1.18
C LEU A 81 -9.58 12.94 -1.88
N VAL A 82 -10.26 13.07 -3.02
CA VAL A 82 -10.43 14.36 -3.72
C VAL A 82 -11.15 15.36 -2.84
N ASP A 83 -12.28 14.98 -2.23
CA ASP A 83 -13.03 15.85 -1.33
C ASP A 83 -12.18 16.25 -0.10
N ALA A 84 -11.37 15.33 0.42
CA ALA A 84 -10.45 15.59 1.53
C ALA A 84 -9.29 16.54 1.14
N LEU A 85 -8.80 16.47 -0.10
CA LEU A 85 -7.81 17.41 -0.64
C LEU A 85 -8.42 18.80 -0.86
N GLU A 86 -9.63 18.88 -1.42
CA GLU A 86 -10.33 20.14 -1.68
C GLU A 86 -10.71 20.88 -0.39
N SER A 87 -11.10 20.15 0.65
CA SER A 87 -11.40 20.71 1.98
C SER A 87 -10.16 21.09 2.79
N GLY A 88 -8.96 20.67 2.35
CA GLY A 88 -7.71 20.87 3.09
C GLY A 88 -7.53 19.89 4.27
N LYS A 89 -8.43 18.91 4.45
CA LYS A 89 -8.26 17.82 5.42
C LYS A 89 -6.97 17.05 5.12
N VAL A 90 -6.74 16.71 3.85
CA VAL A 90 -5.49 16.14 3.35
C VAL A 90 -4.65 17.27 2.76
N LEU A 91 -3.44 17.46 3.28
CA LEU A 91 -2.54 18.51 2.79
C LEU A 91 -1.95 18.15 1.42
N ARG A 92 -1.52 16.89 1.27
CA ARG A 92 -0.92 16.33 0.05
C ARG A 92 -1.17 14.83 -0.06
N ALA A 93 -1.22 14.32 -1.29
CA ALA A 93 -1.25 12.89 -1.57
C ALA A 93 -0.20 12.51 -2.62
N ALA A 94 0.58 11.46 -2.36
CA ALA A 94 1.50 10.87 -3.32
C ALA A 94 1.02 9.46 -3.68
N LEU A 95 0.64 9.24 -4.94
CA LEU A 95 -0.01 8.01 -5.40
C LEU A 95 0.75 7.41 -6.58
N ASP A 96 1.14 6.15 -6.45
CA ASP A 96 1.64 5.34 -7.56
C ASP A 96 0.54 4.45 -8.16
N VAL A 97 -0.58 4.28 -7.47
CA VAL A 97 -1.66 3.36 -7.84
C VAL A 97 -3.02 4.05 -7.77
N PHE A 98 -3.96 3.64 -8.62
CA PHE A 98 -5.27 4.29 -8.81
C PHE A 98 -6.43 3.29 -8.75
N GLU A 99 -7.60 3.76 -8.31
CA GLU A 99 -8.76 2.90 -8.09
C GLU A 99 -9.27 2.25 -9.39
N PHE A 100 -9.17 2.98 -10.51
CA PHE A 100 -9.70 2.56 -11.81
C PHE A 100 -8.62 2.50 -12.89
N GLU A 101 -7.41 2.01 -12.54
CA GLU A 101 -6.28 1.91 -13.46
C GLU A 101 -6.66 1.33 -14.84
N PRO A 102 -6.18 1.93 -15.94
CA PRO A 102 -5.20 3.03 -16.02
C PRO A 102 -5.82 4.43 -15.86
N GLN A 103 -7.12 4.54 -15.59
CA GLN A 103 -7.80 5.82 -15.42
C GLN A 103 -7.48 6.40 -14.06
N VAL A 104 -7.16 7.69 -14.04
CA VAL A 104 -6.92 8.47 -12.82
C VAL A 104 -8.09 9.42 -12.65
N HIS A 105 -8.58 9.55 -11.41
CA HIS A 105 -9.65 10.49 -11.12
C HIS A 105 -9.28 11.92 -11.58
N PRO A 106 -10.12 12.62 -12.37
CA PRO A 106 -9.79 13.95 -12.89
C PRO A 106 -9.49 14.99 -11.81
N GLY A 107 -10.11 14.87 -10.64
CA GLY A 107 -9.82 15.71 -9.47
C GLY A 107 -8.38 15.54 -8.94
N LEU A 108 -7.85 14.32 -8.97
CA LEU A 108 -6.46 14.06 -8.60
C LEU A 108 -5.50 14.65 -9.65
N ILE A 109 -5.79 14.49 -10.95
CA ILE A 109 -4.96 15.09 -12.01
C ILE A 109 -4.89 16.62 -11.91
N LYS A 110 -6.03 17.26 -11.63
CA LYS A 110 -6.14 18.73 -11.56
C LYS A 110 -5.56 19.32 -10.27
N SER A 111 -5.45 18.51 -9.21
CA SER A 111 -4.99 19.00 -7.91
C SER A 111 -3.50 19.36 -7.93
N ARG A 112 -3.15 20.50 -7.35
CA ARG A 112 -1.74 20.89 -7.11
C ARG A 112 -1.14 20.26 -5.85
N HIS A 113 -1.97 19.53 -5.11
CA HIS A 113 -1.62 18.87 -3.85
C HIS A 113 -1.25 17.40 -4.05
N THR A 114 -1.29 16.92 -5.28
CA THR A 114 -1.03 15.52 -5.64
C THR A 114 0.29 15.35 -6.38
N THR A 115 1.01 14.28 -6.07
CA THR A 115 2.13 13.75 -6.87
C THR A 115 1.73 12.37 -7.36
N LEU A 116 1.71 12.16 -8.68
CA LEU A 116 1.16 10.96 -9.30
C LEU A 116 2.22 10.25 -10.13
N SER A 117 2.34 8.93 -9.99
CA SER A 117 3.17 8.08 -10.85
C SER A 117 2.36 6.89 -11.39
N PRO A 118 2.68 6.37 -12.60
CA PRO A 118 1.82 5.42 -13.30
C PRO A 118 2.16 3.96 -12.95
N HIS A 119 1.92 3.54 -11.70
CA HIS A 119 2.19 2.19 -11.19
C HIS A 119 3.61 1.72 -11.50
N GLY A 120 4.55 2.63 -11.25
CA GLY A 120 5.92 2.58 -11.72
C GLY A 120 6.94 2.19 -10.64
N ALA A 121 6.52 2.02 -9.37
CA ALA A 121 7.47 1.92 -8.25
C ALA A 121 8.48 0.76 -8.36
N VAL A 122 8.14 -0.29 -9.10
CA VAL A 122 9.00 -1.48 -9.30
C VAL A 122 9.80 -1.44 -10.59
N TYR A 123 9.67 -0.39 -11.41
CA TYR A 123 10.41 -0.27 -12.67
C TYR A 123 11.85 0.20 -12.41
N ASN A 124 12.73 -0.75 -12.08
CA ASN A 124 14.17 -0.54 -12.08
C ASN A 124 14.90 -1.80 -12.57
N GLU A 125 16.08 -1.64 -13.19
CA GLU A 125 16.79 -2.74 -13.86
C GLU A 125 17.07 -3.92 -12.92
N THR A 126 17.55 -3.63 -11.70
CA THR A 126 17.89 -4.68 -10.71
C THR A 126 16.68 -5.47 -10.22
N LEU A 127 15.54 -4.81 -9.93
CA LEU A 127 14.30 -5.48 -9.53
C LEU A 127 13.72 -6.30 -10.67
N PHE A 128 13.86 -5.84 -11.92
CA PHE A 128 13.42 -6.64 -13.07
C PHE A 128 14.21 -7.95 -13.15
N GLU A 129 15.53 -7.90 -12.99
CA GLU A 129 16.39 -9.09 -12.97
C GLU A 129 16.05 -10.02 -11.79
N ASP A 130 15.87 -9.46 -10.59
CA ASP A 130 15.51 -10.23 -9.38
C ASP A 130 14.15 -10.92 -9.54
N GLN A 131 13.14 -10.19 -10.05
CA GLN A 131 11.80 -10.73 -10.29
C GLN A 131 11.83 -11.84 -11.34
N GLN A 132 12.53 -11.64 -12.45
CA GLN A 132 12.68 -12.67 -13.49
C GLN A 132 13.39 -13.91 -12.94
N THR A 133 14.44 -13.71 -12.13
CA THR A 133 15.18 -14.79 -11.48
C THR A 133 14.28 -15.56 -10.51
N GLU A 134 13.48 -14.87 -9.70
CA GLU A 134 12.53 -15.49 -8.77
C GLU A 134 11.45 -16.29 -9.53
N ILE A 135 10.90 -15.74 -10.62
CA ILE A 135 9.89 -16.42 -11.46
C ILE A 135 10.47 -17.71 -12.04
N LEU A 136 11.67 -17.64 -12.64
CA LEU A 136 12.33 -18.80 -13.24
C LEU A 136 12.69 -19.85 -12.17
N SER A 137 13.17 -19.41 -11.01
CA SER A 137 13.49 -20.30 -9.89
C SER A 137 12.25 -21.03 -9.35
N ASN A 138 11.11 -20.34 -9.27
CA ASN A 138 9.84 -20.94 -8.89
C ASN A 138 9.35 -21.99 -9.90
N LEU A 139 9.47 -21.69 -11.20
CA LEU A 139 9.12 -22.62 -12.27
C LEU A 139 10.00 -23.87 -12.22
N GLU A 140 11.31 -23.70 -12.04
CA GLU A 140 12.25 -24.82 -11.92
C GLU A 140 11.94 -25.70 -10.71
N ALA A 141 11.69 -25.09 -9.54
CA ALA A 141 11.32 -25.81 -8.32
C ALA A 141 10.02 -26.61 -8.52
N PHE A 142 9.01 -25.99 -9.15
CA PHE A 142 7.74 -26.64 -9.43
C PHE A 142 7.90 -27.83 -10.39
N ILE A 143 8.66 -27.69 -11.48
CA ILE A 143 8.91 -28.79 -12.43
C ILE A 143 9.63 -29.96 -11.75
N LYS A 144 10.59 -29.68 -10.86
CA LYS A 144 11.40 -30.73 -10.19
C LYS A 144 10.69 -31.40 -9.03
N THR A 145 9.88 -30.66 -8.27
CA THR A 145 9.39 -31.10 -6.95
C THR A 145 7.87 -31.06 -6.82
N GLY A 146 7.16 -30.50 -7.80
CA GLY A 146 5.72 -30.26 -7.74
C GLY A 146 5.33 -29.05 -6.87
N THR A 147 6.30 -28.33 -6.28
CA THR A 147 6.04 -27.17 -5.40
C THR A 147 6.97 -26.00 -5.78
N PRO A 148 6.46 -24.76 -5.94
CA PRO A 148 7.31 -23.59 -6.17
C PRO A 148 7.96 -23.11 -4.86
N ASN A 149 8.96 -22.22 -4.93
CA ASN A 149 9.67 -21.70 -3.75
C ASN A 149 8.82 -20.72 -2.93
N THR A 150 8.02 -19.88 -3.58
CA THR A 150 7.18 -18.83 -2.96
C THR A 150 5.68 -19.02 -3.31
N PRO A 151 5.06 -20.16 -2.93
CA PRO A 151 3.64 -20.42 -3.22
C PRO A 151 2.73 -19.45 -2.46
N VAL A 152 1.80 -18.81 -3.16
CA VAL A 152 0.75 -17.96 -2.54
C VAL A 152 -0.48 -18.78 -2.18
N ASN A 153 -0.73 -19.88 -2.88
CA ASN A 153 -1.77 -20.87 -2.64
C ASN A 153 -1.16 -22.27 -2.50
N GLN A 154 -1.92 -23.22 -1.97
CA GLN A 154 -1.52 -24.63 -2.04
C GLN A 154 -1.65 -25.10 -3.50
N PRO A 155 -0.56 -25.50 -4.18
CA PRO A 155 -0.66 -26.03 -5.53
C PRO A 155 -1.48 -27.31 -5.50
N ILE A 156 -2.52 -27.40 -6.32
CA ILE A 156 -3.23 -28.66 -6.54
C ILE A 156 -2.29 -29.51 -7.40
N ALA A 157 -1.83 -30.65 -6.88
CA ALA A 157 -1.13 -31.62 -7.70
C ALA A 157 -2.05 -32.02 -8.86
N SER A 158 -1.58 -31.91 -10.11
CA SER A 158 -2.33 -32.47 -11.23
C SER A 158 -2.31 -33.98 -11.09
N ASP A 159 -3.47 -34.61 -11.01
CA ASP A 159 -3.60 -36.04 -11.24
C ASP A 159 -3.14 -36.31 -12.68
N ALA A 160 -1.89 -36.77 -12.82
CA ALA A 160 -1.30 -37.23 -14.07
C ALA A 160 -1.65 -38.69 -14.32
#